data_AF-A0A661YWG6-F1
#
_entry.id   AF-A0A661YWG6-F1
#
_cell.length_a   1.000
_cell.length_b   1.000
_cell.length_c   1.000
_cell.angle_alpha   90.00
_cell.angle_beta   90.00
_cell.angle_gamma   90.00
#
_symmetry.space_group_name_H-M   'P 1'
#
loop_
_entity.id
_entity.type
_entity.pdbx_description
1 polymer ?
#
loop_
_entity_poly.entity_id
_entity_poly.type
_entity_poly.pdbx_seq_one_letter_code
_entity_poly.pdbx_strand_id
1 'polypeptide(L)'
;MDIRKKASLLFVMIFVTAFVIVGISTIFIVKKHIIEVVSNNLKSISAIQLTRIESINAQNTERLNLISSRTQLRINLDNYNKNHQEKYQRKMNSILEDARLSVNDFDQISILNLRGEIVASTGSTLLG
;
A
#
# COMPACT_ATOMS: atom_id res chain seq x y z
N MET A 1 35.27 45.17 -48.77
CA MET A 1 34.92 45.09 -47.33
C MET A 1 36.22 45.14 -46.54
N ASP A 2 36.39 46.10 -45.63
CA ASP A 2 37.64 46.27 -44.86
C ASP A 2 38.05 44.98 -44.14
N ILE A 3 39.36 44.69 -44.10
CA ILE A 3 39.95 43.49 -43.46
C ILE A 3 39.41 43.30 -42.01
N ARG A 4 39.18 44.41 -41.30
CA ARG A 4 38.65 44.47 -39.93
C ARG A 4 37.22 43.92 -39.83
N LYS A 5 36.37 44.23 -40.81
CA LYS A 5 34.98 43.73 -40.84
C LYS A 5 34.93 42.23 -41.12
N LYS A 6 35.84 41.72 -41.96
CA LYS A 6 35.96 40.27 -42.26
C LYS A 6 36.43 39.47 -41.04
N ALA A 7 37.42 39.98 -40.31
CA ALA A 7 37.92 39.34 -39.08
C ALA A 7 36.86 39.32 -37.97
N SER A 8 36.14 40.43 -37.76
CA SER A 8 35.05 40.51 -36.77
C SER A 8 33.91 39.55 -37.11
N LEU A 9 33.51 39.44 -38.38
CA LEU A 9 32.47 38.49 -38.82
C LEU A 9 32.85 37.03 -38.51
N LEU A 10 34.12 36.67 -38.75
CA LEU A 10 34.63 35.32 -38.52
C LEU A 10 34.61 34.98 -37.02
N PHE A 11 34.99 35.95 -36.17
CA PHE A 11 34.92 35.81 -34.73
C PHE A 11 33.49 35.62 -34.23
N VAL A 12 32.54 36.43 -34.75
CA VAL A 12 31.12 36.30 -34.41
C VAL A 12 30.58 34.93 -34.81
N MET A 13 30.90 34.42 -36.01
CA MET A 13 30.47 33.07 -36.42
C MET A 13 30.97 31.98 -35.47
N ILE A 14 32.24 32.05 -35.04
CA ILE A 14 32.81 31.07 -34.11
C ILE A 14 32.08 31.13 -32.77
N PHE A 15 31.86 32.32 -32.23
CA PHE A 15 31.14 32.51 -30.97
C PHE A 15 29.71 32.01 -31.04
N VAL A 16 28.98 32.33 -32.12
CA VAL A 16 27.60 31.84 -32.33
C VAL A 16 27.59 30.33 -32.40
N THR A 17 28.53 29.72 -33.14
CA THR A 17 28.61 28.26 -33.26
C THR A 17 28.88 27.60 -31.91
N ALA A 18 29.82 28.14 -31.13
CA ALA A 18 30.10 27.64 -29.78
C ALA A 18 28.87 27.76 -28.86
N PHE A 19 28.15 28.88 -28.92
CA PHE A 19 26.92 29.08 -28.15
C PHE A 19 25.83 28.09 -28.52
N VAL A 20 25.65 27.81 -29.82
CA VAL A 20 24.68 26.83 -30.29
C VAL A 20 25.04 25.44 -29.79
N ILE A 21 26.31 25.04 -29.85
CA ILE A 21 26.76 23.73 -29.34
C ILE A 21 26.48 23.61 -27.85
N VAL A 22 26.88 24.61 -27.05
CA VAL A 22 26.64 24.60 -25.60
C VAL A 22 25.14 24.57 -25.29
N GLY A 23 24.35 25.41 -25.96
CA GLY A 23 22.90 25.45 -25.75
C GLY A 23 22.23 24.11 -26.04
N ILE A 24 22.59 23.46 -27.15
CA ILE A 24 22.10 22.12 -27.50
C ILE A 24 22.53 21.11 -26.42
N SER A 25 23.81 21.08 -26.03
CA SER A 25 24.31 20.18 -24.99
C SER A 25 23.58 20.36 -23.67
N THR A 26 23.34 21.60 -23.23
CA THR A 26 22.61 21.90 -22.00
C THR A 26 21.18 21.38 -22.05
N ILE A 27 20.47 21.55 -23.18
CA ILE A 27 19.11 21.03 -23.33
C ILE A 27 19.08 19.50 -23.17
N PHE A 28 20.04 18.78 -23.77
CA PHE A 28 20.13 17.32 -23.63
C PHE A 28 20.42 16.90 -22.19
N ILE A 29 21.36 17.57 -21.51
CA ILE A 29 21.73 17.26 -20.12
C ILE A 29 20.55 17.51 -19.19
N VAL A 30 19.91 18.67 -19.30
CA VAL A 30 18.76 19.04 -18.46
C VAL A 30 17.60 18.09 -18.68
N LYS A 31 17.29 17.74 -19.94
CA LYS A 31 16.23 16.77 -20.24
C LYS A 31 16.50 15.41 -19.58
N LYS A 32 17.73 14.90 -19.70
CA LYS A 32 18.11 13.62 -19.08
C LYS A 32 17.99 13.69 -17.56
N HIS A 33 18.48 14.76 -16.95
CA HIS A 33 18.45 14.92 -15.50
C HIS A 33 17.02 15.03 -14.95
N ILE A 34 16.14 15.78 -15.63
CA ILE A 34 14.72 15.87 -15.25
C ILE A 34 14.05 14.49 -15.33
N ILE A 35 14.28 13.73 -16.41
CA ILE A 35 13.72 12.39 -16.55
C ILE A 35 14.18 11.47 -15.41
N GLU A 36 15.47 11.52 -15.08
CA GLU A 36 16.05 10.72 -14.00
C GLU A 36 15.48 11.09 -12.63
N VAL A 37 15.41 12.39 -12.31
CA VAL A 37 14.85 12.89 -11.05
C VAL A 37 13.38 12.51 -10.91
N VAL A 38 12.58 12.70 -11.96
CA VAL A 38 11.16 12.34 -11.95
C VAL A 38 10.99 10.82 -11.80
N SER A 39 11.77 10.03 -12.53
CA SER A 39 11.74 8.56 -12.44
C SER A 39 12.11 8.08 -11.03
N ASN A 40 13.16 8.62 -10.44
CA ASN A 40 13.59 8.27 -9.09
C ASN A 40 12.55 8.68 -8.04
N ASN A 41 11.91 9.84 -8.19
CA ASN A 41 10.84 10.27 -7.31
C ASN A 41 9.63 9.33 -7.40
N LEU A 42 9.20 8.96 -8.62
CA LEU A 42 8.11 8.00 -8.82
C LEU A 42 8.43 6.64 -8.20
N LYS A 43 9.67 6.14 -8.37
CA LYS A 43 10.12 4.91 -7.72
C LYS A 43 10.07 5.02 -6.19
N SER A 44 10.55 6.12 -5.63
CA SER A 44 10.52 6.35 -4.18
C SER A 44 9.09 6.37 -3.64
N ILE A 45 8.18 7.10 -4.30
CA ILE A 45 6.75 7.13 -3.95
C ILE A 45 6.15 5.73 -4.03
N SER A 46 6.41 4.97 -5.10
CA SER A 46 5.90 3.60 -5.23
C SER A 46 6.40 2.68 -4.14
N ALA A 47 7.68 2.79 -3.74
CA ALA A 47 8.26 1.99 -2.67
C ALA A 47 7.62 2.33 -1.31
N ILE A 48 7.41 3.61 -1.02
CA ILE A 48 6.72 4.06 0.19
C ILE A 48 5.28 3.49 0.24
N GLN A 49 4.57 3.52 -0.88
CA GLN A 49 3.21 3.00 -0.94
C GLN A 49 3.16 1.47 -0.80
N LEU A 50 4.12 0.75 -1.38
CA LEU A 50 4.25 -0.69 -1.18
C LEU A 50 4.46 -1.01 0.31
N THR A 51 5.43 -0.37 0.95
CA THR A 51 5.72 -0.58 2.38
C THR A 51 4.52 -0.24 3.27
N ARG A 52 3.72 0.78 2.91
CA ARG A 52 2.48 1.09 3.64
C ARG A 52 1.45 -0.02 3.53
N ILE A 53 1.24 -0.57 2.35
CA ILE A 53 0.30 -1.69 2.14
C ILE A 53 0.78 -2.92 2.92
N GLU A 54 2.07 -3.24 2.85
CA GLU A 54 2.66 -4.36 3.60
C GLU A 54 2.50 -4.18 5.11
N SER A 55 2.72 -2.97 5.62
CA SER A 55 2.56 -2.64 7.04
C SER A 55 1.09 -2.77 7.48
N ILE A 56 0.13 -2.29 6.69
CA ILE A 56 -1.30 -2.47 6.96
C ILE A 56 -1.65 -3.95 7.00
N ASN A 57 -1.17 -4.74 6.03
CA ASN A 57 -1.44 -6.17 5.98
C ASN A 57 -0.83 -6.92 7.18
N ALA A 58 0.40 -6.59 7.57
CA ALA A 58 1.05 -7.15 8.74
C ALA A 58 0.28 -6.82 10.03
N GLN A 59 -0.15 -5.56 10.19
CA GLN A 59 -0.94 -5.12 11.33
C GLN A 59 -2.31 -5.82 11.38
N ASN A 60 -2.98 -5.96 10.23
CA ASN A 60 -4.25 -6.68 10.15
C ASN A 60 -4.10 -8.16 10.50
N THR A 61 -3.01 -8.79 10.06
CA THR A 61 -2.68 -10.19 10.40
C THR A 61 -2.42 -10.34 11.90
N GLU A 62 -1.66 -9.43 12.50
CA GLU A 62 -1.40 -9.42 13.94
C GLU A 62 -2.70 -9.27 14.75
N ARG A 63 -3.56 -8.31 14.37
CA ARG A 63 -4.86 -8.11 15.01
C ARG A 63 -5.75 -9.35 14.88
N LEU A 64 -5.79 -9.98 13.71
CA LEU A 64 -6.53 -11.22 13.52
C LEU A 64 -6.00 -12.35 14.42
N ASN A 65 -4.68 -12.46 14.57
CA ASN A 65 -4.04 -13.43 15.47
C ASN A 65 -4.38 -13.17 16.95
N LEU A 66 -4.46 -11.90 17.36
CA LEU A 66 -4.89 -11.54 18.72
C LEU A 66 -6.34 -11.94 18.97
N ILE A 67 -7.22 -11.84 17.97
CA ILE A 67 -8.62 -12.23 18.08
C ILE A 67 -8.76 -13.75 18.12
N SER A 68 -8.09 -14.47 17.21
CA SER A 68 -8.16 -15.93 17.11
C SER A 68 -7.53 -16.64 18.32
N SER A 69 -6.52 -16.03 18.95
CA SER A 69 -5.86 -16.57 20.14
C SER A 69 -6.63 -16.36 21.44
N ARG A 70 -7.75 -15.60 21.44
CA ARG A 70 -8.57 -15.39 22.65
C ARG A 70 -9.06 -16.73 23.22
N THR A 71 -8.63 -17.05 24.43
CA THR A 71 -8.96 -18.31 25.12
C THR A 71 -10.46 -18.58 25.20
N GLN A 72 -11.26 -17.56 25.52
CA GLN A 72 -12.72 -17.69 25.59
C GLN A 72 -13.35 -18.05 24.24
N LEU A 73 -12.80 -17.53 23.14
CA LEU A 73 -13.28 -17.86 21.79
C LEU A 73 -13.04 -19.34 21.49
N ARG A 74 -11.82 -19.82 21.76
CA ARG A 74 -11.45 -21.24 21.59
C ARG A 74 -12.29 -22.19 22.44
N ILE A 75 -12.54 -21.84 23.70
CA ILE A 75 -13.37 -22.65 24.61
C ILE A 75 -14.82 -22.72 24.12
N ASN A 76 -15.41 -21.58 23.72
CA ASN A 76 -16.79 -21.58 23.23
C ASN A 76 -16.91 -22.32 21.90
N LEU A 77 -15.91 -22.23 21.01
CA LEU A 77 -15.88 -22.98 19.75
C LEU A 77 -15.80 -24.49 20.00
N ASP A 78 -14.93 -24.96 20.89
CA ASP A 78 -14.82 -26.38 21.23
C ASP A 78 -16.14 -26.91 21.83
N ASN A 79 -16.76 -26.15 22.73
CA ASN A 79 -18.07 -26.51 23.31
C ASN A 79 -19.20 -26.48 22.28
N TYR A 80 -19.18 -25.53 21.33
CA TYR A 80 -20.13 -25.48 20.23
C TYR A 80 -19.98 -26.68 19.30
N ASN A 81 -18.74 -27.07 18.98
CA ASN A 81 -18.46 -28.24 18.14
C ASN A 81 -18.91 -29.56 18.79
N LYS A 82 -18.91 -29.64 20.12
CA LYS A 82 -19.35 -30.84 20.86
C LYS A 82 -20.87 -30.93 21.03
N ASN A 83 -21.51 -29.81 21.36
CA ASN A 83 -22.89 -29.80 21.84
C ASN A 83 -23.88 -29.06 20.93
N HIS A 84 -23.39 -28.30 19.94
CA HIS A 84 -24.17 -27.45 19.03
C HIS A 84 -25.19 -26.53 19.72
N GLN A 85 -24.88 -26.11 20.95
CA GLN A 85 -25.76 -25.24 21.72
C GLN A 85 -25.58 -23.78 21.30
N GLU A 86 -26.71 -23.13 20.98
CA GLU A 86 -26.80 -21.73 20.60
C GLU A 86 -26.18 -20.77 21.64
N LYS A 87 -26.16 -21.16 22.93
CA LYS A 87 -25.51 -20.40 24.01
C LYS A 87 -24.03 -20.13 23.72
N TYR A 88 -23.30 -21.11 23.16
CA TYR A 88 -21.89 -20.93 22.84
C TYR A 88 -21.70 -20.06 21.60
N GLN A 89 -22.59 -20.19 20.60
CA GLN A 89 -22.61 -19.31 19.43
C GLN A 89 -22.85 -17.84 19.81
N ARG A 90 -23.84 -17.56 20.68
CA ARG A 90 -24.10 -16.20 21.18
C ARG A 90 -22.90 -15.60 21.91
N LYS A 91 -22.20 -16.40 22.72
CA LYS A 91 -20.97 -15.96 23.37
C LYS A 91 -19.84 -15.67 22.37
N MET A 92 -19.67 -16.52 21.36
CA MET A 92 -18.70 -16.27 20.28
C MET A 92 -19.04 -14.97 19.54
N ASN A 93 -20.29 -14.76 19.14
CA ASN A 93 -20.73 -13.54 18.46
C ASN A 93 -20.45 -12.29 19.29
N SER A 94 -20.70 -12.33 20.61
CA SER A 94 -20.37 -11.21 21.51
C SER A 94 -18.87 -10.92 21.54
N ILE A 95 -18.01 -11.96 21.65
CA ILE A 95 -16.56 -11.79 21.65
C ILE A 95 -16.06 -11.21 20.32
N LEU A 96 -16.64 -11.65 19.21
CA LEU A 96 -16.31 -11.15 17.87
C LEU A 96 -16.76 -9.70 17.70
N GLU A 97 -17.94 -9.34 18.22
CA GLU A 97 -18.43 -7.97 18.16
C GLU A 97 -17.59 -7.03 19.00
N ASP A 98 -17.21 -7.43 20.21
CA ASP A 98 -16.27 -6.68 21.05
C ASP A 98 -14.92 -6.47 20.33
N ALA A 99 -14.44 -7.51 19.63
CA ALA A 99 -13.21 -7.42 18.85
C ALA A 99 -13.34 -6.48 17.65
N ARG A 100 -14.47 -6.52 16.93
CA ARG A 100 -14.77 -5.61 15.81
C ARG A 100 -14.87 -4.17 16.27
N LEU A 101 -15.56 -3.90 17.38
CA LEU A 101 -15.66 -2.55 17.95
C LEU A 101 -14.31 -2.02 18.48
N SER A 102 -13.41 -2.92 18.90
CA SER A 102 -12.06 -2.54 19.33
C SER A 102 -11.13 -2.23 18.16
N VAL A 103 -11.44 -2.69 16.95
CA VAL A 103 -10.63 -2.55 15.74
C VAL A 103 -11.52 -2.12 14.57
N ASN A 104 -11.67 -0.81 14.39
CA ASN A 104 -12.57 -0.20 13.39
C ASN A 104 -12.26 -0.52 11.92
N ASP A 105 -11.14 -1.20 11.64
CA ASP A 105 -10.70 -1.52 10.26
C ASP A 105 -11.33 -2.81 9.71
N PHE A 106 -12.01 -3.61 10.55
CA PHE A 106 -12.70 -4.81 10.12
C PHE A 106 -14.18 -4.54 9.88
N ASP A 107 -14.63 -4.76 8.65
CA ASP A 107 -16.04 -4.73 8.29
C ASP A 107 -16.82 -5.86 8.98
N GLN A 108 -16.29 -7.09 8.87
CA GLN A 108 -16.88 -8.28 9.46
C GLN A 108 -15.82 -9.28 9.92
N ILE A 109 -16.14 -10.01 11.01
CA ILE A 109 -15.34 -11.13 11.49
C ILE A 109 -16.24 -12.36 11.57
N SER A 110 -15.79 -13.46 10.95
CA SER A 110 -16.53 -14.73 10.90
C SER A 110 -15.62 -15.90 11.27
N ILE A 111 -16.19 -16.90 11.93
CA ILE A 111 -15.55 -18.18 12.21
C ILE A 111 -16.23 -19.24 11.34
N LEU A 112 -15.41 -19.96 10.58
CA LEU A 112 -15.85 -21.06 9.74
C LEU A 112 -15.49 -22.39 10.41
N ASN A 113 -16.32 -23.40 10.24
CA ASN A 113 -15.96 -24.77 10.57
C ASN A 113 -15.17 -25.44 9.43
N LEU A 114 -14.75 -26.69 9.62
CA LEU A 114 -13.99 -27.46 8.61
C LEU A 114 -14.80 -27.77 7.33
N ARG A 115 -16.12 -27.55 7.33
CA ARG A 115 -17.00 -27.69 6.16
C ARG A 115 -17.18 -26.37 5.41
N GLY A 116 -16.63 -25.28 5.93
CA GLY A 116 -16.80 -23.93 5.38
C GLY A 116 -18.09 -23.23 5.83
N GLU A 117 -18.85 -23.81 6.76
CA GLU A 117 -20.08 -23.22 7.29
C GLU A 117 -19.73 -22.16 8.35
N ILE A 118 -20.45 -21.04 8.37
CA ILE A 118 -20.22 -19.93 9.30
C ILE A 118 -20.90 -20.24 10.63
N VAL A 119 -20.10 -20.54 11.65
CA VAL A 119 -20.60 -20.93 12.98
C VAL A 119 -20.76 -19.74 13.92
N ALA A 120 -20.06 -18.63 13.68
CA ALA A 120 -20.19 -17.39 14.44
C ALA A 120 -19.78 -16.22 13.56
N SER A 121 -20.45 -15.07 13.72
CA SER A 121 -20.14 -13.88 12.94
C SER A 121 -20.65 -12.60 13.60
N THR A 122 -19.99 -11.49 13.28
CA THR A 122 -20.51 -10.14 13.53
C THR A 122 -21.57 -9.72 12.51
N GLY A 123 -21.56 -10.32 11.32
CA GLY A 123 -22.58 -10.12 10.29
C GLY A 123 -23.73 -11.12 10.47
N SER A 124 -24.86 -10.65 10.99
CA SER A 124 -26.03 -11.48 11.32
C SER A 124 -26.67 -12.19 10.12
N THR A 125 -26.47 -11.68 8.91
CA THR A 125 -27.05 -12.20 7.65
C THR A 125 -26.32 -13.41 7.05
N LEU A 126 -25.20 -13.86 7.65
CA LEU A 126 -24.31 -14.87 7.07
C LEU A 126 -24.21 -16.16 7.89
N LEU A 127 -25.07 -16.35 8.90
CA LEU A 127 -25.11 -17.59 9.68
C LEU A 127 -25.87 -18.67 8.90
N GLY A 128 -25.22 -19.79 8.61
CA GLY A 128 -25.75 -20.88 7.78
C GLY A 128 -24.63 -21.70 7.18
#